data_AF-A0A431VK29-F1
#
_entry.id   AF-A0A431VK29-F1
#
_cell.length_a   1.000
_cell.length_b   1.000
_cell.length_c   1.000
_cell.angle_alpha   90.00
_cell.angle_beta   90.00
_cell.angle_gamma   90.00
#
_symmetry.space_group_name_H-M   'P 1'
#
loop_
_entity.id
_entity.type
_entity.pdbx_description
1 polymer ?
#
loop_
_entity_poly.entity_id
_entity_poly.type
_entity_poly.pdbx_seq_one_letter_code
_entity_poly.pdbx_strand_id
1 'polypeptide(L)'
;MARQGTRFEKARFHIATGPASLFERVRFKMQGRRQLKWHAQHLRERSAERQAPLEKLANFDTATWELLTAEVRADTGKFVNSCWAVTVGGERWLVVIGFGDTVETVFRSTKQGLGEGIVRSGPLYDRVAAVNSALMAAESGI
;
A
#
# COMPACT_ATOMS: atom_id res chain seq x y z
N MET A 1 12.96 -15.15 23.01
CA MET A 1 13.36 -13.72 22.83
C MET A 1 12.72 -13.20 21.55
N ALA A 2 11.65 -12.40 21.65
CA ALA A 2 11.05 -11.77 20.48
C ALA A 2 11.98 -10.66 19.98
N ARG A 3 12.40 -10.73 18.71
CA ARG A 3 13.14 -9.63 18.06
C ARG A 3 12.23 -8.41 18.03
N GLN A 4 12.50 -7.43 18.88
CA GLN A 4 11.89 -6.11 18.78
C GLN A 4 12.51 -5.45 17.53
N GLY A 5 11.81 -5.57 16.40
CA GLY A 5 12.28 -5.04 15.12
C GLY A 5 12.53 -3.54 15.24
N THR A 6 13.68 -3.07 14.75
CA THR A 6 14.06 -1.66 14.77
C THR A 6 12.94 -0.83 14.16
N ARG A 7 12.35 0.08 14.95
CA ARG A 7 11.28 0.96 14.50
C ARG A 7 11.88 1.90 13.45
N PHE A 8 11.48 1.73 12.19
CA PHE A 8 11.89 2.61 11.10
C PHE A 8 10.84 3.68 10.85
N GLU A 9 11.28 4.84 10.39
CA GLU A 9 10.40 5.90 9.94
C GLU A 9 9.80 5.56 8.57
N LYS A 10 8.50 5.80 8.42
CA LYS A 10 7.80 5.64 7.15
C LYS A 10 7.52 7.00 6.53
N ALA A 11 7.66 7.08 5.22
CA ALA A 11 7.22 8.23 4.44
C ALA A 11 6.12 7.79 3.47
N ARG A 12 5.11 8.64 3.29
CA ARG A 12 3.93 8.34 2.46
C ARG A 12 3.97 9.15 1.17
N PHE A 13 3.66 8.48 0.07
CA PHE A 13 3.56 9.05 -1.26
C PHE A 13 2.16 8.80 -1.82
N HIS A 14 1.66 9.72 -2.64
CA HIS A 14 0.39 9.60 -3.34
C HIS A 14 0.64 9.43 -4.85
N ILE A 15 -0.16 8.61 -5.52
CA ILE A 15 0.07 8.23 -6.92
C ILE A 15 0.10 9.40 -7.90
N ALA A 16 -0.70 10.43 -7.65
CA ALA A 16 -0.79 11.62 -8.49
C ALA A 16 0.42 12.55 -8.38
N THR A 17 1.19 12.49 -7.28
CA THR A 17 2.27 13.47 -7.00
C THR A 17 3.60 12.83 -6.65
N GLY A 18 3.63 11.54 -6.33
CA GLY A 18 4.84 10.81 -5.96
C GLY A 18 5.64 10.30 -7.17
N PRO A 19 6.80 9.68 -6.94
CA PRO A 19 7.64 9.16 -8.03
C PRO A 19 6.94 8.05 -8.81
N ALA A 20 6.86 8.17 -10.13
CA ALA A 20 6.22 7.16 -10.99
C ALA A 20 6.83 5.75 -10.77
N SER A 21 8.16 5.67 -10.67
CA SER A 21 8.89 4.41 -10.45
C SER A 21 8.50 3.68 -9.16
N LEU A 22 8.09 4.40 -8.11
CA LEU A 22 7.56 3.79 -6.90
C LEU A 22 6.24 3.07 -7.20
N PHE A 23 5.30 3.73 -7.87
CA PHE A 23 3.97 3.17 -8.12
C PHE A 23 3.98 2.08 -9.19
N GLU A 24 4.85 2.20 -10.19
CA GLU A 24 5.14 1.10 -11.13
C GLU A 24 5.63 -0.13 -10.39
N ARG A 25 6.56 0.04 -9.45
CA ARG A 25 7.06 -1.06 -8.64
C ARG A 25 6.00 -1.65 -7.72
N VAL A 26 5.15 -0.83 -7.12
CA VAL A 26 4.01 -1.33 -6.32
C VAL A 26 3.09 -2.17 -7.20
N ARG A 27 2.72 -1.69 -8.40
CA ARG A 27 1.90 -2.47 -9.33
C ARG A 27 2.58 -3.76 -9.74
N PHE A 28 3.89 -3.75 -10.02
CA PHE A 28 4.66 -4.94 -10.34
C PHE A 28 4.66 -5.97 -9.20
N LYS A 29 4.91 -5.54 -7.95
CA LYS A 29 4.87 -6.42 -6.77
C LYS A 29 3.47 -6.96 -6.49
N MET A 30 2.46 -6.14 -6.73
CA MET A 30 1.06 -6.46 -6.45
C MET A 30 0.33 -7.09 -7.64
N GLN A 31 0.97 -7.25 -8.79
CA GLN A 31 0.32 -7.68 -10.03
C GLN A 31 -0.49 -8.98 -9.90
N GLY A 32 -1.61 -9.02 -10.61
CA GLY A 32 -2.48 -10.19 -10.69
C GLY A 32 -3.50 -10.28 -9.56
N ARG A 33 -4.21 -11.42 -9.54
CA ARG A 33 -5.24 -11.72 -8.55
C ARG A 33 -4.64 -12.48 -7.37
N ARG A 34 -5.07 -12.13 -6.16
CA ARG A 34 -4.59 -12.80 -4.94
C ARG A 34 -5.60 -12.70 -3.81
N GLN A 35 -5.49 -13.62 -2.87
CA GLN A 35 -6.26 -13.63 -1.64
C GLN A 35 -5.52 -12.85 -0.55
N LEU A 36 -6.14 -11.80 -0.04
CA LEU A 36 -5.58 -11.03 1.07
C LEU A 36 -5.73 -11.77 2.39
N LYS A 37 -4.73 -11.62 3.25
CA LYS A 37 -4.64 -12.29 4.54
C LYS A 37 -5.14 -11.38 5.67
N TRP A 38 -6.04 -11.92 6.48
CA TRP A 38 -6.69 -11.25 7.61
C TRP A 38 -6.29 -11.93 8.93
N HIS A 39 -4.99 -11.93 9.23
CA HIS A 39 -4.44 -12.71 10.35
C HIS A 39 -4.49 -12.01 11.69
N ALA A 40 -4.45 -10.68 11.74
CA ALA A 40 -4.47 -9.97 13.02
C ALA A 40 -5.88 -9.96 13.61
N GLN A 41 -6.02 -10.45 14.85
CA GLN A 41 -7.29 -10.44 15.58
C GLN A 41 -7.92 -9.05 15.63
N HIS A 42 -7.11 -8.00 15.88
CA HIS A 42 -7.56 -6.61 15.88
C HIS A 42 -8.14 -6.14 14.55
N LEU A 43 -7.81 -6.80 13.43
CA LEU A 43 -8.38 -6.46 12.12
C LEU A 43 -9.74 -7.05 11.95
N ARG A 44 -9.96 -8.27 12.45
CA ARG A 44 -11.28 -8.91 12.42
C ARG A 44 -12.25 -8.11 13.28
N GLU A 45 -11.84 -7.71 14.47
CA GLU A 45 -12.62 -6.86 15.39
C GLU A 45 -12.98 -5.52 14.73
N ARG A 46 -11.98 -4.75 14.27
CA ARG A 46 -12.22 -3.45 13.61
C ARG A 46 -13.02 -3.57 12.31
N SER A 47 -12.88 -4.68 11.58
CA SER A 47 -13.65 -4.91 10.36
C SER A 47 -15.09 -5.26 10.66
N ALA A 48 -15.35 -6.04 11.72
CA ALA A 48 -16.69 -6.35 12.19
C ALA A 48 -17.42 -5.09 12.67
N GLU A 49 -16.76 -4.25 13.47
CA GLU A 49 -17.29 -2.93 13.88
C GLU A 49 -17.66 -2.06 12.68
N ARG A 50 -16.86 -2.12 11.62
CA ARG A 50 -17.06 -1.34 10.38
C ARG A 50 -17.99 -2.02 9.39
N GLN A 51 -18.48 -3.22 9.69
CA GLN A 51 -19.28 -4.04 8.77
C GLN A 51 -18.60 -4.19 7.39
N ALA A 52 -17.27 -4.37 7.39
CA ALA A 52 -16.52 -4.48 6.15
C ALA A 52 -16.87 -5.80 5.43
N PRO A 53 -17.10 -5.78 4.11
CA PRO A 53 -17.42 -6.98 3.34
C PRO A 53 -16.15 -7.83 3.10
N LEU A 54 -15.64 -8.46 4.17
CA LEU A 54 -14.33 -9.13 4.22
C LEU A 54 -14.10 -10.12 3.09
N GLU A 55 -15.08 -10.95 2.76
CA GLU A 55 -14.96 -11.94 1.68
C GLU A 55 -14.74 -11.27 0.32
N LYS A 56 -15.47 -10.17 0.05
CA LYS A 56 -15.31 -9.42 -1.19
C LYS A 56 -13.97 -8.68 -1.22
N LEU A 57 -13.55 -8.12 -0.09
CA LEU A 57 -12.29 -7.40 0.04
C LEU A 57 -11.06 -8.33 0.08
N ALA A 58 -11.23 -9.62 0.39
CA ALA A 58 -10.15 -10.60 0.30
C ALA A 58 -9.75 -10.89 -1.15
N ASN A 59 -10.68 -10.72 -2.11
CA ASN A 59 -10.45 -10.94 -3.53
C ASN A 59 -9.80 -9.70 -4.18
N PHE A 60 -8.51 -9.52 -3.95
CA PHE A 60 -7.75 -8.43 -4.55
C PHE A 60 -7.46 -8.69 -6.03
N ASP A 61 -7.66 -7.66 -6.85
CA ASP A 61 -7.31 -7.66 -8.27
C ASP A 61 -6.81 -6.28 -8.68
N THR A 62 -5.54 -6.20 -9.09
CA THR A 62 -4.93 -4.95 -9.58
C THR A 62 -5.67 -4.30 -10.76
N ALA A 63 -6.46 -5.06 -11.52
CA ALA A 63 -7.20 -4.54 -12.67
C ALA A 63 -8.48 -3.77 -12.26
N THR A 64 -9.04 -4.06 -11.09
CA THR A 64 -10.30 -3.45 -10.63
C THR A 64 -10.13 -2.58 -9.38
N TRP A 65 -8.96 -2.65 -8.76
CA TRP A 65 -8.60 -1.86 -7.58
C TRP A 65 -7.71 -0.69 -7.98
N GLU A 66 -7.99 0.47 -7.40
CA GLU A 66 -7.28 1.71 -7.67
C GLU A 66 -6.17 1.92 -6.63
N LEU A 67 -4.91 1.98 -7.07
CA LEU A 67 -3.79 2.31 -6.18
C LEU A 67 -3.81 3.81 -5.86
N LEU A 68 -3.84 4.17 -4.57
CA LEU A 68 -3.87 5.57 -4.12
C LEU A 68 -2.54 6.04 -3.54
N THR A 69 -2.04 5.32 -2.53
CA THR A 69 -0.83 5.72 -1.80
C THR A 69 0.11 4.55 -1.58
N ALA A 70 1.38 4.83 -1.38
CA ALA A 70 2.38 3.87 -0.94
C ALA A 70 3.20 4.45 0.22
N GLU A 71 3.53 3.61 1.20
CA GLU A 71 4.50 3.94 2.23
C GLU A 71 5.82 3.21 1.97
N VAL A 72 6.91 3.93 2.19
CA VAL A 72 8.28 3.42 2.09
C VAL A 72 9.00 3.65 3.41
N ARG A 73 10.07 2.90 3.66
CA ARG A 73 10.99 3.26 4.74
C ARG A 73 11.80 4.48 4.33
N ALA A 74 11.85 5.52 5.17
CA ALA A 74 12.55 6.76 4.86
C ALA A 74 14.07 6.57 4.72
N ASP A 75 14.63 5.61 5.47
CA ASP A 75 16.07 5.31 5.45
C ASP A 75 16.54 4.64 4.14
N THR A 76 15.74 3.74 3.57
CA THR A 76 16.12 2.89 2.43
C THR A 76 15.35 3.19 1.15
N GLY A 77 14.24 3.92 1.22
CA GLY A 77 13.33 4.16 0.09
C GLY A 77 12.57 2.92 -0.38
N LYS A 78 12.68 1.80 0.33
CA LYS A 78 12.02 0.54 -0.02
C LYS A 78 10.54 0.55 0.39
N PHE A 79 9.71 0.04 -0.50
CA PHE A 79 8.28 -0.18 -0.30
C PHE A 79 7.98 -1.00 0.97
N VAL A 80 6.94 -0.56 1.71
CA VAL A 80 6.45 -1.20 2.94
C VAL A 80 5.02 -1.69 2.78
N ASN A 81 4.10 -0.77 2.44
CA ASN A 81 2.68 -1.05 2.26
C ASN A 81 2.08 -0.09 1.22
N SER A 82 0.88 -0.44 0.74
CA SER A 82 0.13 0.37 -0.23
C SER A 82 -1.33 0.46 0.17
N CYS A 83 -1.97 1.60 -0.11
CA CYS A 83 -3.40 1.80 0.05
C CYS A 83 -4.08 1.71 -1.30
N TRP A 84 -5.10 0.88 -1.37
CA TRP A 84 -5.91 0.64 -2.56
C TRP A 84 -7.37 0.96 -2.28
N ALA A 85 -8.08 1.41 -3.29
CA ALA A 85 -9.51 1.63 -3.23
C ALA A 85 -10.27 0.65 -4.14
N VAL A 86 -11.44 0.21 -3.67
CA VAL A 86 -12.37 -0.62 -4.42
C VAL A 86 -13.80 -0.24 -4.05
N THR A 87 -14.72 -0.32 -5.00
CA THR A 87 -16.15 -0.10 -4.74
C THR A 87 -16.84 -1.44 -4.58
N VAL A 88 -17.49 -1.66 -3.44
CA VAL A 88 -18.20 -2.90 -3.12
C VAL A 88 -19.59 -2.53 -2.60
N GLY A 89 -20.64 -2.97 -3.31
CA GLY A 89 -22.02 -2.68 -2.90
C GLY A 89 -22.35 -1.18 -2.89
N GLY A 90 -21.75 -0.40 -3.80
CA GLY A 90 -21.94 1.05 -3.86
C GLY A 90 -21.07 1.86 -2.88
N GLU A 91 -20.36 1.19 -1.96
CA GLU A 91 -19.47 1.87 -1.01
C GLU A 91 -18.00 1.77 -1.44
N ARG A 92 -17.27 2.88 -1.31
CA ARG A 92 -15.83 2.92 -1.56
C ARG A 92 -15.04 2.55 -0.29
N TRP A 93 -14.27 1.49 -0.42
CA TRP A 93 -13.42 0.94 0.64
C TRP A 93 -11.96 1.20 0.34
N LEU A 94 -11.24 1.68 1.36
CA LEU A 94 -9.79 1.81 1.33
C LEU A 94 -9.19 0.65 2.13
N VAL A 95 -8.24 -0.04 1.53
CA VAL A 95 -7.56 -1.21 2.09
C VAL A 95 -6.05 -0.95 2.03
N VAL A 96 -5.42 -0.95 3.20
CA VAL A 96 -3.96 -0.88 3.33
C VAL A 96 -3.42 -2.30 3.34
N ILE A 97 -2.56 -2.62 2.38
CA ILE A 97 -1.97 -3.94 2.16
C ILE A 97 -0.46 -3.83 2.37
N GLY A 98 0.03 -4.55 3.38
CA GLY A 98 1.43 -4.67 3.72
C GLY A 98 2.09 -5.91 3.11
N PHE A 99 3.21 -6.30 3.69
CA PHE A 99 4.01 -7.43 3.21
C PHE A 99 3.24 -8.76 3.24
N GLY A 100 3.49 -9.62 2.23
CA GLY A 100 2.93 -10.96 2.15
C GLY A 100 1.40 -11.01 1.97
N ASP A 101 0.83 -9.97 1.34
CA ASP A 101 -0.60 -9.78 1.08
C ASP A 101 -1.44 -9.63 2.35
N THR A 102 -0.82 -9.14 3.43
CA THR A 102 -1.49 -8.95 4.71
C THR A 102 -2.23 -7.62 4.73
N VAL A 103 -3.54 -7.64 5.01
CA VAL A 103 -4.28 -6.41 5.27
C VAL A 103 -3.76 -5.82 6.56
N GLU A 104 -3.43 -4.53 6.57
CA GLU A 104 -3.02 -3.80 7.78
C GLU A 104 -4.18 -2.97 8.34
N THR A 105 -5.07 -2.46 7.48
CA THR A 105 -6.24 -1.66 7.86
C THR A 105 -7.26 -1.61 6.72
N VAL A 106 -8.55 -1.53 7.05
CA VAL A 106 -9.65 -1.31 6.11
C VAL A 106 -10.63 -0.26 6.66
N PHE A 107 -11.08 0.67 5.83
CA PHE A 107 -12.06 1.69 6.23
C PHE A 107 -12.82 2.27 5.01
N ARG A 108 -14.03 2.77 5.24
CA ARG A 108 -14.79 3.51 4.22
C ARG A 108 -14.24 4.91 4.07
N SER A 109 -14.07 5.38 2.84
CA SER A 109 -13.71 6.77 2.60
C SER A 109 -14.01 7.21 1.17
N THR A 110 -14.41 8.48 1.04
CA THR A 110 -14.47 9.21 -0.23
C THR A 110 -13.17 9.97 -0.51
N LYS A 111 -12.23 10.01 0.45
CA LYS A 111 -10.96 10.73 0.30
C LYS A 111 -10.04 9.99 -0.67
N GLN A 112 -9.30 10.76 -1.47
CA GLN A 112 -8.34 10.22 -2.44
C GLN A 112 -6.97 9.88 -1.83
N GLY A 113 -6.75 10.10 -0.53
CA GLY A 113 -5.47 9.80 0.11
C GLY A 113 -4.43 10.93 0.03
N LEU A 114 -4.84 12.13 -0.40
CA LEU A 114 -4.05 13.36 -0.27
C LEU A 114 -4.19 13.92 1.17
N GLY A 115 -3.07 14.30 1.78
CA GLY A 115 -3.01 14.89 3.12
C GLY A 115 -1.66 15.55 3.41
N GLU A 116 -1.54 16.21 4.57
CA GLU A 116 -0.36 17.02 4.94
C GLU A 116 0.95 16.20 5.06
N GLY A 117 0.88 14.89 5.26
CA GLY A 117 2.04 14.00 5.33
C GLY A 117 2.49 13.38 4.01
N ILE A 118 1.95 13.81 2.88
CA ILE A 118 2.34 13.29 1.55
C ILE A 118 3.61 13.99 1.08
N VAL A 119 4.66 13.20 0.84
CA VAL A 119 5.90 13.68 0.20
C VAL A 119 5.64 13.91 -1.28
N ARG A 120 5.98 15.11 -1.76
CA ARG A 120 5.76 15.56 -3.15
C ARG A 120 7.03 15.97 -3.89
N SER A 121 8.13 16.21 -3.17
CA SER A 121 9.41 16.63 -3.73
C SER A 121 10.53 16.52 -2.69
N GLY A 122 11.77 16.81 -3.09
CA GLY A 122 12.94 16.92 -2.22
C GLY A 122 13.80 15.64 -2.14
N PRO A 123 14.85 15.63 -1.31
CA PRO A 123 15.87 14.57 -1.35
C PRO A 123 15.35 13.16 -1.12
N LEU A 124 14.32 13.02 -0.27
CA LEU A 124 13.67 11.73 -0.03
C LEU A 124 12.88 11.25 -1.25
N TYR A 125 12.21 12.17 -1.96
CA TYR A 125 11.51 11.87 -3.20
C TYR A 125 12.48 11.33 -4.25
N ASP A 126 13.59 12.04 -4.46
CA ASP A 126 14.59 11.67 -5.47
C ASP A 126 15.25 10.33 -5.15
N ARG A 127 15.57 10.08 -3.88
CA ARG A 127 16.08 8.79 -3.41
C ARG A 127 15.08 7.67 -3.69
N VAL A 128 13.80 7.87 -3.35
CA VAL A 128 12.76 6.88 -3.58
C VAL A 128 12.59 6.61 -5.08
N ALA A 129 12.62 7.64 -5.91
CA ALA A 129 12.58 7.50 -7.36
C ALA A 129 13.72 6.60 -7.86
N ALA A 130 14.96 6.93 -7.48
CA ALA A 130 16.16 6.21 -7.92
C ALA A 130 16.20 4.75 -7.42
N VAL A 131 15.92 4.53 -6.14
CA VAL A 131 15.92 3.18 -5.53
C VAL A 131 14.89 2.29 -6.21
N ASN A 132 13.66 2.77 -6.42
CA ASN A 132 12.61 1.91 -6.97
C ASN A 132 12.83 1.66 -8.47
N SER A 133 13.40 2.60 -9.23
CA SER A 133 13.86 2.35 -10.60
C SER A 133 14.95 1.28 -10.67
N ALA A 134 15.98 1.38 -9.83
CA ALA A 134 17.08 0.40 -9.80
C ALA A 134 16.59 -1.00 -9.41
N LEU A 135 15.69 -1.09 -8.42
CA LEU A 135 15.10 -2.36 -8.02
C LEU A 135 14.16 -2.93 -9.10
N MET A 136 13.48 -2.08 -9.88
CA MET A 136 12.68 -2.54 -11.02
C MET A 136 13.57 -3.13 -12.12
N ALA A 137 14.66 -2.45 -12.51
CA ALA A 137 15.60 -2.97 -13.51
C ALA A 137 16.17 -4.33 -13.09
N ALA A 138 16.70 -4.42 -11.86
CA ALA A 138 17.29 -5.64 -11.32
C ALA A 138 16.33 -6.84 -11.25
N GLU A 139 15.03 -6.62 -11.04
CA GLU A 139 14.04 -7.70 -10.94
C GLU A 139 13.34 -8.03 -12.26
N SER A 140 13.25 -7.07 -13.18
CA SER A 140 12.64 -7.26 -14.50
C SER A 140 13.60 -7.87 -15.53
N GLY A 141 14.89 -7.97 -15.21
CA GLY A 141 15.91 -8.57 -16.08
C GLY A 141 16.29 -7.69 -17.27
N ILE A 142 16.09 -6.37 -17.15
CA ILE A 142 16.57 -5.35 -18.10
C ILE A 142 17.88 -4.75 -17.56
#